data_AF-A0A512E1V1-F1
#
_entry.id   AF-A0A512E1V1-F1
#
_cell.length_a   1.000
_cell.length_b   1.000
_cell.length_c   1.000
_cell.angle_alpha   90.00
_cell.angle_beta   90.00
_cell.angle_gamma   90.00
#
_symmetry.space_group_name_H-M   'P 1'
#
loop_
_entity.id
_entity.type
_entity.pdbx_description
1 polymer ?
#
loop_
_entity_poly.entity_id
_entity_poly.type
_entity_poly.pdbx_seq_one_letter_code
_entity_poly.pdbx_strand_id
1 'polypeptide(L)' 'MQILDIGVTMRILIDLGEAQVQALDELAHKEKRSRAAVIRQAIDEYLIRRRKLDQLDAFGLWGERKIDGLAYQEQVRGEW' A
#
# COMPACT_ATOMS: atom_id res chain seq x y z
N MET A 1 11.22 -15.87 9.24
CA MET A 1 9.88 -16.45 9.49
C MET A 1 9.04 -16.19 8.24
N GLN A 2 9.09 -17.07 7.23
CA GLN A 2 8.22 -16.98 6.07
C GLN A 2 6.88 -17.60 6.45
N ILE A 3 5.85 -16.77 6.59
CA ILE A 3 4.47 -17.27 6.58
C ILE A 3 4.20 -17.67 5.13
N LEU A 4 4.17 -18.97 4.88
CA LEU A 4 3.62 -19.52 3.65
C LEU A 4 2.11 -19.30 3.70
N ASP A 5 1.63 -18.24 3.04
CA ASP A 5 0.21 -17.98 2.77
C ASP A 5 -0.36 -19.09 1.86
N ILE A 6 -0.65 -20.23 2.46
CA ILE A 6 -1.47 -21.28 1.84
C ILE A 6 -2.90 -21.05 2.32
N GLY A 7 -3.76 -20.55 1.43
CA GLY A 7 -5.11 -21.12 1.35
C GLY A 7 -6.33 -20.22 1.23
N VAL A 8 -6.26 -18.89 1.20
CA VAL A 8 -7.47 -18.08 0.95
C VAL A 8 -7.30 -17.20 -0.27
N THR A 9 -7.74 -17.71 -1.42
CA THR A 9 -7.91 -16.90 -2.63
C THR A 9 -9.36 -16.46 -2.71
N MET A 10 -9.63 -15.15 -2.57
CA MET A 10 -10.97 -14.59 -2.76
C MET A 10 -11.18 -14.21 -4.22
N ARG A 11 -12.40 -14.43 -4.72
CA ARG A 11 -12.81 -14.02 -6.06
C ARG A 11 -13.50 -12.67 -5.98
N ILE A 12 -13.10 -11.77 -6.86
CA ILE A 12 -13.75 -10.48 -7.04
C ILE A 12 -14.27 -10.41 -8.48
N LEU A 13 -15.46 -9.85 -8.65
CA LEU A 13 -16.01 -9.53 -9.96
C LEU A 13 -15.77 -8.04 -10.20
N ILE A 14 -15.19 -7.72 -11.35
CA ILE A 14 -14.84 -6.35 -11.72
C ILE A 14 -15.27 -6.12 -13.17
N ASP A 15 -15.82 -4.95 -13.44
CA ASP A 15 -16.11 -4.50 -14.80
C ASP A 15 -14.88 -3.75 -15.34
N LEU A 16 -14.41 -4.16 -16.51
CA LEU A 16 -13.28 -3.56 -17.20
C LEU A 16 -13.71 -3.20 -18.62
N GLY A 17 -13.27 -2.04 -19.09
CA GLY A 17 -13.47 -1.66 -20.50
C GLY A 17 -12.64 -2.54 -21.43
N GLU A 18 -13.07 -2.72 -22.68
CA GLU A 18 -12.37 -3.55 -23.67
C GLU A 18 -10.90 -3.16 -23.84
N ALA A 19 -10.61 -1.86 -23.91
CA ALA A 19 -9.25 -1.34 -24.04
C ALA A 19 -8.35 -1.73 -22.84
N GLN A 20 -8.92 -1.80 -21.64
CA GLN A 20 -8.18 -2.23 -20.44
C GLN A 20 -7.88 -3.73 -20.49
N VAL A 21 -8.86 -4.53 -20.92
CA VAL A 21 -8.66 -5.98 -21.08
C VAL A 21 -7.57 -6.25 -22.11
N GLN A 22 -7.60 -5.57 -23.25
CA GLN A 22 -6.60 -5.69 -24.30
C GLN A 22 -5.19 -5.30 -23.81
N ALA A 23 -5.06 -4.17 -23.11
CA ALA A 23 -3.77 -3.74 -22.55
C ALA A 23 -3.21 -4.74 -21.53
N LEU A 24 -4.07 -5.32 -20.69
CA LEU A 24 -3.66 -6.35 -19.73
C LEU A 24 -3.20 -7.65 -20.43
N ASP A 25 -3.82 -8.00 -21.56
CA ASP A 25 -3.40 -9.15 -22.37
C ASP A 25 -2.05 -8.95 -23.04
N GLU A 26 -1.85 -7.79 -23.66
CA GLU A 26 -0.57 -7.43 -24.27
C GLU A 26 0.56 -7.44 -23.23
N LEU A 27 0.31 -6.88 -22.05
CA LEU A 27 1.28 -6.87 -20.96
C LEU A 27 1.57 -8.30 -20.45
N ALA A 28 0.54 -9.10 -20.23
CA ALA A 28 0.68 -10.50 -19.82
C ALA A 28 1.48 -11.33 -20.84
N HIS A 29 1.21 -11.12 -22.14
CA HIS A 29 1.95 -11.78 -23.22
C HIS A 29 3.42 -11.36 -23.23
N LYS A 30 3.69 -10.06 -23.16
CA LYS A 30 5.05 -9.50 -23.12
C LYS A 30 5.86 -10.03 -21.94
N GLU A 31 5.23 -10.19 -20.78
CA GLU A 31 5.87 -10.71 -19.57
C GLU A 31 5.88 -12.25 -19.48
N LYS A 32 5.23 -12.95 -20.42
CA LYS A 32 5.06 -14.42 -20.39
C LYS A 32 4.40 -14.92 -19.10
N ARG A 33 3.38 -14.21 -18.63
CA ARG A 33 2.64 -14.50 -17.38
C ARG A 33 1.15 -14.56 -17.66
N SER A 34 0.38 -15.11 -16.72
CA SER A 34 -1.08 -15.05 -16.81
C SER A 34 -1.59 -13.64 -16.51
N ARG A 35 -2.69 -13.23 -17.16
CA ARG A 35 -3.38 -11.96 -16.87
C ARG A 35 -3.66 -11.79 -15.37
N ALA A 36 -4.07 -12.86 -14.70
CA ALA A 36 -4.34 -12.86 -13.26
C ALA A 36 -3.09 -12.57 -12.42
N ALA A 37 -1.90 -13.03 -12.84
CA ALA A 37 -0.65 -12.72 -12.14
C ALA A 37 -0.25 -11.24 -12.29
N VAL A 38 -0.44 -10.68 -13.49
CA VAL A 38 -0.23 -9.25 -13.76
C VAL A 38 -1.17 -8.39 -12.91
N ILE A 39 -2.46 -8.73 -12.87
CA ILE A 39 -3.46 -8.00 -12.07
C ILE A 39 -3.11 -8.04 -10.57
N ARG A 40 -2.75 -9.21 -10.03
CA ARG A 40 -2.36 -9.31 -8.61
C ARG A 40 -1.16 -8.42 -8.29
N GLN A 41 -0.12 -8.45 -9.13
CA GLN A 41 1.04 -7.58 -8.94
C GLN A 41 0.66 -6.10 -9.00
N ALA A 42 -0.18 -5.70 -9.95
CA ALA A 42 -0.63 -4.31 -10.06
C ALA A 42 -1.38 -3.85 -8.80
N ILE A 43 -2.22 -4.73 -8.21
CA ILE A 43 -2.91 -4.46 -6.93
C ILE A 43 -1.88 -4.29 -5.80
N ASP A 44 -0.92 -5.21 -5.67
CA ASP A 44 0.12 -5.16 -4.63
C ASP A 44 0.93 -3.85 -4.72
N GLU A 45 1.38 -3.49 -5.92
CA GLU A 45 2.12 -2.26 -6.16
C GLU A 45 1.30 -1.02 -5.84
N TYR A 46 0.01 -1.00 -6.21
CA TYR A 46 -0.88 0.11 -5.90
C TYR A 46 -1.04 0.31 -4.38
N LEU A 47 -1.28 -0.78 -3.64
CA LEU A 47 -1.44 -0.74 -2.18
C LEU A 47 -0.14 -0.33 -1.47
N ILE A 48 1.03 -0.74 -1.96
CA ILE A 48 2.32 -0.31 -1.42
C ILE A 48 2.51 1.20 -1.64
N ARG A 49 2.22 1.70 -2.85
CA ARG A 49 2.34 3.13 -3.16
C ARG A 49 1.40 3.98 -2.30
N ARG A 50 0.15 3.53 -2.09
CA ARG A 50 -0.81 4.24 -1.23
C ARG A 50 -0.41 4.27 0.24
N ARG A 51 0.04 3.14 0.80
CA ARG A 51 0.54 3.11 2.20
C ARG A 51 1.72 4.06 2.43
N LYS A 52 2.61 4.22 1.46
CA LYS A 52 3.73 5.18 1.56
C LYS A 52 3.24 6.63 1.62
N LEU A 53 2.22 6.97 0.83
CA LEU A 53 1.61 8.31 0.87
C LEU A 53 0.96 8.57 2.23
N ASP A 54 0.18 7.62 2.74
CA ASP A 54 -0.47 7.77 4.05
C ASP A 54 0.54 7.92 5.21
N GLN A 55 1.69 7.23 5.13
CA GLN A 55 2.78 7.40 6.11
C GLN A 55 3.45 8.77 6.03
N LEU A 56 3.65 9.31 4.82
CA LEU A 56 4.18 10.67 4.65
C LEU A 56 3.20 11.71 5.22
N ASP A 57 1.90 11.52 5.03
CA ASP A 57 0.86 12.36 5.62
C ASP A 57 0.80 12.22 7.16
N ALA A 58 1.08 11.03 7.70
CA ALA A 58 1.14 10.81 9.15
C ALA A 58 2.28 11.58 9.84
N PHE A 59 3.42 11.78 9.18
CA PHE A 59 4.48 12.66 9.69
C PHE A 59 4.09 14.14 9.60
N GLY A 60 3.29 14.54 8.61
CA GLY A 60 2.75 15.91 8.48
C GLY A 60 1.76 16.28 9.59
N LEU A 61 0.94 15.32 10.05
CA LEU A 61 -0.01 15.50 11.15
C LEU A 61 0.65 15.75 12.52
N TRP A 62 1.91 15.33 12.70
CA TRP A 62 2.68 15.68 13.90
C TRP A 62 3.23 17.11 13.84
N GLY A 63 3.45 17.64 12.63
CA GLY A 63 3.90 19.03 12.43
C GLY A 63 2.84 20.08 12.77
N GLU A 64 1.55 19.76 12.65
CA GLU A 64 0.47 20.69 13.00
C GLU A 64 0.15 20.75 14.50
N ARG A 65 0.63 19.77 15.28
CA ARG A 65 0.64 19.89 16.74
C ARG A 65 1.92 20.63 17.13
N LYS A 66 1.82 21.93 17.40
CA LYS A 66 2.85 22.69 18.14
C LYS A 66 2.94 22.18 19.58
N ILE A 67 3.32 20.92 19.77
CA ILE A 67 3.79 20.44 21.06
C ILE A 67 5.28 20.75 21.05
N ASP A 68 5.68 21.71 21.88
CA ASP A 68 7.09 21.95 22.13
C ASP A 68 7.67 20.68 22.76
N GLY A 69 8.45 19.95 21.95
CA GLY A 69 9.04 18.68 22.36
C GLY A 69 9.96 18.81 23.57
N LEU A 70 10.55 20.00 23.77
CA LEU A 70 11.39 20.28 24.93
C LEU A 70 10.53 20.44 26.19
N ALA A 71 9.46 21.23 26.12
CA ALA A 71 8.54 21.40 27.23
C ALA A 71 7.86 20.08 27.64
N TYR A 72 7.53 19.21 26.68
CA TYR A 72 6.96 17.89 26.96
C TYR A 72 7.98 16.96 27.65
N GLN A 73 9.25 16.97 27.22
CA GLN A 73 10.30 16.21 27.87
C GLN A 73 10.59 16.70 29.30
N GLU A 74 10.61 18.01 29.51
CA GLU A 74 10.80 18.62 30.84
C GLU A 74 9.67 18.24 31.80
N GLN A 75 8.41 18.25 31.32
CA GLN A 75 7.26 17.83 32.13
C GLN A 75 7.38 16.37 32.57
N VAL A 76 7.68 15.45 31.65
CA VAL A 76 7.78 14.01 31.96
C VAL A 76 8.98 13.72 32.88
N ARG A 77 10.07 14.49 32.74
CA ARG A 77 11.29 14.31 33.56
C ARG A 77 11.16 14.93 34.96
N GLY A 78 10.27 15.91 35.14
CA GLY A 78 9.97 16.48 36.45
C GLY A 78 9.12 15.57 37.35
N GLU A 79 8.55 14.50 36.81
CA GLU A 79 7.76 13.51 37.55
C GLU A 79 8.60 12.31 38.08
N TRP A 80 9.92 12.31 37.84
CA TRP A 80 10.86 11.27 38.28
C TRP A 80 11.92 11.80 39.24
#